data_AF-A0A4Z2GCI0-F1
#
_entry.id   AF-A0A4Z2GCI0-F1
#
_cell.length_a   1.000
_cell.length_b   1.000
_cell.length_c   1.000
_cell.angle_alpha   90.00
_cell.angle_beta   90.00
_cell.angle_gamma   90.00
#
_symmetry.space_group_name_H-M   'P 1'
#
loop_
_entity.id
_entity.type
_entity.pdbx_description
1 polymer ?
#
loop_
_entity_poly.entity_id
_entity_poly.type
_entity_poly.pdbx_seq_one_letter_code
_entity_poly.pdbx_strand_id
1 'polypeptide(L)'
;MATARLCVLAVVLSATLAEDFKLKYKPATKPVRLITEEELKRHDGSVTGLTEEQLESLESIFEETYKAKYPIVGYTASRILSDDGSPNKAFKPEDQPQFQIKDEF
;
A
#
# COMPACT_ATOMS: atom_id res chain seq x y z
N MET A 1 47.47 -4.23 5.24
CA MET A 1 47.16 -5.68 5.22
C MET A 1 46.10 -6.11 6.24
N ALA A 2 45.94 -5.44 7.39
CA ALA A 2 44.94 -5.79 8.40
C ALA A 2 43.48 -5.43 8.01
N THR A 3 43.28 -4.32 7.32
CA THR A 3 41.96 -3.81 6.92
C THR A 3 41.25 -4.70 5.89
N ALA A 4 41.98 -5.18 4.88
CA ALA A 4 41.44 -6.09 3.89
C ALA A 4 40.95 -7.41 4.50
N ARG A 5 41.66 -7.94 5.50
CA ARG A 5 41.26 -9.16 6.21
C ARG A 5 39.99 -8.96 7.04
N LEU A 6 39.82 -7.78 7.64
CA LEU A 6 38.62 -7.43 8.39
C LEU A 6 37.39 -7.33 7.48
N CYS A 7 37.52 -6.72 6.31
CA CYS A 7 36.43 -6.62 5.33
C CYS A 7 36.01 -7.99 4.80
N VAL A 8 36.97 -8.87 4.51
CA VAL A 8 36.67 -10.24 4.06
C VAL A 8 35.93 -11.03 5.15
N LEU A 9 36.36 -10.91 6.41
CA LEU A 9 35.67 -11.54 7.53
C LEU A 9 34.24 -10.99 7.72
N ALA A 10 34.03 -9.69 7.57
CA ALA A 10 32.71 -9.08 7.67
C ALA A 10 31.76 -9.54 6.55
N VAL A 11 32.26 -9.70 5.32
CA VAL A 11 31.48 -10.21 4.18
C VAL A 11 31.13 -11.69 4.35
N VAL A 12 32.06 -12.51 4.85
CA VAL A 12 31.79 -13.92 5.13
C VAL A 12 30.76 -14.07 6.26
N LEU A 13 30.88 -13.26 7.32
CA LEU A 13 29.94 -13.31 8.45
C LEU A 13 28.51 -12.91 8.03
N SER A 14 28.37 -11.88 7.20
CA SER A 14 27.06 -11.44 6.69
C SER A 14 26.42 -12.45 5.73
N ALA A 15 27.21 -13.18 4.94
CA ALA A 15 26.71 -14.30 4.13
C ALA A 15 26.21 -15.49 4.98
N THR A 16 26.79 -15.71 6.17
CA THR A 16 26.34 -16.77 7.09
C THR A 16 25.14 -16.39 7.97
N LEU A 17 24.90 -15.10 8.21
CA LEU A 17 23.76 -14.60 8.99
C LEU A 17 22.51 -14.34 8.15
N ALA A 18 22.56 -14.54 6.84
CA ALA A 18 21.38 -14.48 5.98
C ALA A 18 20.50 -15.70 6.25
N GLU A 19 19.78 -15.69 7.38
CA GLU A 19 18.73 -16.66 7.65
C GLU A 19 17.64 -16.50 6.60
N ASP A 20 17.35 -17.59 5.88
CA ASP A 20 16.18 -17.70 5.02
C ASP A 20 14.94 -17.36 5.84
N PHE A 21 14.32 -16.20 5.57
CA PHE A 21 12.98 -15.87 6.06
C PHE A 21 11.98 -16.83 5.39
N LYS A 22 11.93 -18.06 5.90
CA LYS A 22 10.87 -19.03 5.61
C LYS A 22 9.60 -18.44 6.19
N LEU A 23 8.89 -17.66 5.39
CA LEU A 23 7.49 -17.31 5.63
C LEU A 23 6.78 -18.60 6.04
N LYS A 24 6.38 -18.69 7.31
CA LYS A 24 5.62 -19.84 7.82
C LYS A 24 4.26 -19.81 7.14
N TYR A 25 4.19 -20.40 5.95
CA TYR A 25 2.96 -20.59 5.22
C TYR A 25 2.10 -21.57 6.02
N LYS A 26 1.10 -21.03 6.73
CA LYS A 26 0.05 -21.85 7.33
C LYS A 26 -1.05 -22.04 6.28
N PRO A 27 -1.31 -23.27 5.81
CA PRO A 27 -2.42 -23.50 4.90
C PRO A 27 -3.73 -23.14 5.60
N ALA A 28 -4.54 -22.29 4.98
CA ALA A 28 -5.84 -21.89 5.50
C ALA A 28 -6.75 -23.13 5.59
N THR A 29 -7.07 -23.56 6.81
CA THR A 29 -7.85 -24.79 7.08
C THR A 29 -9.33 -24.68 6.65
N LYS A 30 -9.80 -23.48 6.33
CA LYS A 30 -11.16 -23.22 5.83
C LYS A 30 -11.07 -22.67 4.40
N PRO A 31 -11.89 -23.17 3.45
CA PRO A 31 -11.91 -22.64 2.09
C PRO A 31 -12.32 -21.17 2.13
N VAL A 32 -11.46 -20.31 1.60
CA VAL A 32 -11.73 -18.87 1.46
C VAL A 32 -12.79 -18.72 0.38
N ARG A 33 -13.98 -18.25 0.75
CA ARG A 33 -15.02 -17.91 -0.24
C ARG A 33 -14.51 -16.72 -1.05
N LEU A 34 -14.34 -16.91 -2.35
CA LEU A 34 -14.04 -15.81 -3.27
C LEU A 34 -15.26 -14.91 -3.38
N ILE A 35 -15.05 -13.59 -3.37
CA ILE A 35 -16.09 -12.60 -3.64
C ILE A 35 -16.46 -12.73 -5.13
N THR A 36 -17.74 -12.90 -5.45
CA THR A 36 -18.18 -12.98 -6.85
C THR A 36 -18.20 -11.60 -7.52
N GLU A 37 -18.18 -11.53 -8.86
CA GLU A 37 -18.23 -10.25 -9.58
C GLU A 37 -19.45 -9.40 -9.22
N GLU A 38 -20.60 -10.05 -8.96
CA GLU A 38 -21.83 -9.38 -8.56
C GLU A 38 -21.78 -8.86 -7.12
N GLU A 39 -21.04 -9.52 -6.24
CA GLU A 39 -20.77 -9.05 -4.88
C GLU A 39 -19.79 -7.88 -4.89
N LEU A 40 -18.73 -7.97 -5.69
CA LEU A 40 -17.77 -6.88 -5.87
C LEU A 40 -18.45 -5.63 -6.45
N LYS A 41 -19.35 -5.79 -7.43
CA LYS A 41 -20.09 -4.67 -8.03
C LYS A 41 -21.03 -3.96 -7.05
N ARG A 42 -21.46 -4.63 -5.99
CA ARG A 42 -22.31 -4.08 -4.93
C ARG A 42 -21.50 -3.50 -3.76
N HIS A 43 -20.20 -3.73 -3.74
CA HIS A 43 -19.33 -3.17 -2.71
C HIS A 43 -19.13 -1.67 -2.96
N ASP A 44 -19.50 -0.85 -1.99
CA ASP A 44 -19.46 0.61 -2.05
C ASP A 44 -18.17 1.19 -1.46
N GLY A 45 -17.26 0.34 -0.96
CA GLY A 45 -16.01 0.76 -0.32
C GLY A 45 -16.21 1.36 1.07
N SER A 46 -17.42 1.29 1.64
CA SER A 46 -17.70 1.87 2.95
C SER A 46 -17.07 1.04 4.07
N VAL A 47 -16.49 1.74 5.05
CA VAL A 47 -15.97 1.16 6.29
C VAL A 47 -16.95 1.30 7.47
N THR A 48 -18.12 1.91 7.25
CA THR A 48 -19.09 2.27 8.32
C THR A 48 -19.72 1.07 9.03
N GLY A 49 -19.46 -0.16 8.57
CA GLY A 49 -19.93 -1.41 9.19
C GLY A 49 -18.85 -2.24 9.86
N LEU A 50 -17.61 -1.75 9.93
CA LEU A 50 -16.49 -2.45 10.56
C LEU A 50 -16.39 -2.11 12.04
N THR A 51 -15.94 -3.08 12.84
CA THR A 51 -15.58 -2.83 14.24
C THR A 51 -14.23 -2.12 14.34
N GLU A 52 -13.95 -1.50 15.49
CA GLU A 52 -12.66 -0.83 15.74
C GLU A 52 -11.47 -1.77 15.54
N GLU A 53 -11.56 -3.00 16.05
CA GLU A 53 -10.52 -4.04 15.86
C GLU A 53 -10.30 -4.39 14.38
N GLN A 54 -11.37 -4.37 13.58
CA GLN A 54 -11.28 -4.64 12.15
C GLN A 54 -10.64 -3.46 11.41
N LEU A 55 -10.95 -2.22 11.81
CA LEU A 55 -10.31 -1.01 11.26
C LEU A 55 -8.82 -0.98 11.60
N GLU A 56 -8.45 -1.26 12.85
CA GLU A 56 -7.06 -1.35 13.29
C GLU A 56 -6.30 -2.44 12.53
N SER A 57 -6.91 -3.62 12.37
CA SER A 57 -6.33 -4.69 11.56
C SER A 57 -6.15 -4.29 10.09
N LEU A 58 -7.06 -3.48 9.53
CA LEU A 58 -6.97 -3.03 8.15
C LEU A 58 -5.81 -2.03 7.96
N GLU A 59 -5.68 -1.10 8.90
CA GLU A 59 -4.62 -0.09 8.91
C GLU A 59 -3.23 -0.73 9.10
N SER A 60 -3.09 -1.68 10.04
CA SER A 60 -1.85 -2.45 10.23
C SER A 60 -1.41 -3.14 8.95
N ILE A 61 -2.33 -3.85 8.27
CA ILE A 61 -2.00 -4.53 7.01
C ILE A 61 -1.60 -3.51 5.94
N PHE A 62 -2.31 -2.39 5.83
CA PHE A 62 -2.01 -1.35 4.86
C PHE A 62 -0.61 -0.73 5.06
N GLU A 63 -0.24 -0.42 6.30
CA GLU A 63 1.08 0.11 6.66
C GLU A 63 2.19 -0.92 6.43
N GLU A 64 2.04 -2.11 7.02
CA GLU A 64 3.10 -3.12 7.05
C GLU A 64 3.36 -3.78 5.70
N THR A 65 2.33 -3.91 4.86
CA THR A 65 2.46 -4.63 3.58
C THR A 65 2.43 -3.69 2.38
N TYR A 66 1.48 -2.76 2.33
CA TYR A 66 1.25 -1.97 1.12
C TYR A 66 2.22 -0.80 1.05
N LYS A 67 2.30 0.02 2.11
CA LYS A 67 3.24 1.16 2.16
C LYS A 67 4.70 0.72 2.20
N ALA A 68 5.01 -0.43 2.81
CA ALA A 68 6.36 -1.00 2.77
C ALA A 68 6.79 -1.43 1.36
N LYS A 69 5.84 -1.90 0.54
CA LYS A 69 6.13 -2.43 -0.81
C LYS A 69 6.01 -1.38 -1.91
N TYR A 70 5.14 -0.39 -1.75
CA TYR A 70 4.81 0.59 -2.78
C TYR A 70 4.94 2.02 -2.24
N PRO A 71 5.75 2.88 -2.89
CA PRO A 71 5.85 4.28 -2.50
C PRO A 71 4.54 5.02 -2.77
N ILE A 72 4.18 5.94 -1.89
CA ILE A 72 3.01 6.81 -2.07
C ILE A 72 3.30 7.78 -3.22
N VAL A 73 2.60 7.61 -4.33
CA VAL A 73 2.77 8.45 -5.55
C VAL A 73 1.95 9.74 -5.52
N GLY A 74 1.05 9.89 -4.54
CA GLY A 74 0.21 11.07 -4.35
C GLY A 74 -1.06 10.75 -3.58
N TYR A 75 -1.75 11.80 -3.13
CA TYR A 75 -3.06 11.69 -2.51
C TYR A 75 -4.16 12.04 -3.52
N THR A 76 -5.25 11.29 -3.49
CA THR A 76 -6.44 11.60 -4.28
C THR A 76 -7.05 12.91 -3.77
N ALA A 77 -7.05 13.95 -4.59
CA ALA A 77 -7.55 15.26 -4.18
C ALA A 77 -9.08 15.21 -3.95
N SER A 78 -9.59 15.78 -2.86
CA SER A 78 -11.04 15.75 -2.56
C SER A 78 -11.90 16.33 -3.69
N ARG A 79 -11.38 17.28 -4.48
CA ARG A 79 -12.08 17.87 -5.64
C ARG A 79 -12.41 16.88 -6.77
N ILE A 80 -11.73 15.74 -6.84
CA ILE A 80 -12.00 14.67 -7.82
C ILE A 80 -12.89 13.56 -7.25
N LEU A 81 -13.31 13.71 -5.99
CA LEU A 81 -14.17 12.80 -5.27
C LEU A 81 -15.52 13.46 -4.99
N SER A 82 -16.55 12.64 -4.82
CA SER A 82 -17.85 13.07 -4.28
C SER A 82 -17.80 13.03 -2.75
N ASP A 83 -18.85 13.50 -2.07
CA ASP A 83 -18.92 13.55 -0.60
C ASP A 83 -18.77 12.16 0.08
N ASP A 84 -19.11 11.09 -0.65
CA ASP A 84 -18.97 9.70 -0.22
C ASP A 84 -17.58 9.09 -0.49
N GLY A 85 -16.66 9.86 -1.06
CA GLY A 85 -15.31 9.41 -1.43
C GLY A 85 -15.23 8.65 -2.76
N SER A 86 -16.35 8.47 -3.48
CA SER A 86 -16.37 7.84 -4.80
C SER A 86 -15.84 8.79 -5.90
N PRO A 87 -15.35 8.28 -7.05
CA PRO A 87 -14.91 9.14 -8.15
C PRO A 87 -16.04 10.05 -8.66
N ASN A 88 -15.80 11.37 -8.67
CA ASN A 88 -16.76 12.33 -9.18
C ASN A 88 -16.78 12.30 -10.71
N LYS A 89 -17.86 11.76 -11.30
CA LYS A 89 -18.01 11.63 -12.77
C LYS A 89 -18.22 12.98 -13.48
N ALA A 90 -18.64 14.01 -12.77
CA ALA A 90 -18.80 15.36 -13.31
C ALA A 90 -17.47 16.13 -13.31
N PHE A 91 -16.42 15.59 -12.70
CA PHE A 91 -15.11 16.22 -12.69
C PHE A 91 -14.54 16.28 -14.11
N LYS A 92 -14.16 17.50 -14.52
CA LYS A 92 -13.50 17.79 -15.77
C LYS A 92 -12.11 18.36 -15.49
N PRO A 93 -11.03 17.67 -15.89
CA PRO A 93 -9.68 18.14 -15.65
C PRO A 93 -9.42 19.56 -16.18
N GLU A 94 -10.06 19.92 -17.29
CA GLU A 94 -9.99 21.22 -17.95
C GLU A 94 -10.58 22.39 -17.15
N ASP A 95 -11.51 22.13 -16.21
CA ASP A 95 -12.09 23.16 -15.35
C ASP A 95 -11.14 23.57 -14.21
N GLN A 96 -10.01 22.88 -14.06
CA GLN A 96 -8.99 23.29 -13.11
C GLN A 96 -8.34 24.60 -13.57
N PRO A 97 -8.00 25.51 -12.63
CA PRO A 97 -7.17 26.65 -12.97
C PRO A 97 -5.88 26.10 -13.60
N GLN A 98 -5.66 26.39 -14.88
CA GLN A 98 -4.43 26.01 -15.57
C GLN A 98 -3.27 26.45 -14.69
N PHE A 99 -2.40 25.51 -14.35
CA PHE A 99 -1.16 25.81 -13.64
C PHE A 99 -0.42 26.87 -14.45
N GLN A 100 -0.47 28.13 -13.99
CA GLN A 100 0.45 29.14 -14.48
C GLN A 100 1.80 28.78 -13.90
N ILE A 101 2.57 27.98 -14.63
CA ILE A 101 3.99 27.84 -14.39
C ILE A 101 4.55 29.25 -14.60
N LYS A 102 4.82 29.96 -13.51
CA LYS A 102 5.61 31.18 -13.60
C LYS A 102 6.98 30.76 -14.08
N ASP A 103 7.34 31.15 -15.28
CA ASP A 103 8.71 31.10 -15.77
C ASP A 103 9.55 32.03 -14.87
N GLU A 104 10.15 31.46 -13.82
CA GLU A 104 11.24 32.07 -13.09
C GLU A 104 12.54 31.63 -13.78
N PHE A 105 12.96 32.41 -14.78
CA PHE A 105 14.32 32.41 -15.32
C PHE A 105 15.09 33.63 -14.82
#